data_AF-A0A920FIW5-F1
#
_entry.id   AF-A0A920FIW5-F1
#
_cell.length_a   1.000
_cell.length_b   1.000
_cell.length_c   1.000
_cell.angle_alpha   90.00
_cell.angle_beta   90.00
_cell.angle_gamma   90.00
#
_symmetry.space_group_name_H-M   'P 1'
#
loop_
_entity.id
_entity.type
_entity.pdbx_description
1 polymer ?
#
loop_
_entity_poly.entity_id
_entity_poly.type
_entity_poly.pdbx_seq_one_letter_code
_entity_poly.pdbx_strand_id
1 'polypeptide(L)'
;MIYLEYLNPQYLYEIVFWIVTFLLLRKFWSKEKVRLAYGYIVAGLNLVAVGLFAFISMYGSFKFLDAIAFSFLHTLVAFIMFSLVTISKKLEKQNEEN
;
A
#
# COMPACT_ATOMS: atom_id res chain seq x y z
N MET A 1 31.99 12.66 -15.34
CA MET A 1 31.20 12.68 -14.09
C MET A 1 29.80 12.11 -14.38
N ILE A 2 29.71 10.84 -14.81
CA ILE A 2 28.45 10.20 -15.29
C ILE A 2 28.16 8.90 -14.52
N TYR A 3 29.13 8.39 -13.73
CA TYR A 3 29.00 7.09 -13.05
C TYR A 3 28.45 7.17 -11.61
N LEU A 4 28.19 8.35 -11.06
CA LEU A 4 27.69 8.52 -9.68
C LEU A 4 26.18 8.72 -9.56
N GLU A 5 25.47 8.96 -10.67
CA GLU A 5 24.02 9.22 -10.66
C GLU A 5 23.19 7.93 -10.50
N TYR A 6 23.74 6.78 -10.94
CA TYR A 6 23.10 5.47 -10.83
C TYR A 6 23.26 4.81 -9.45
N LEU A 7 24.16 5.33 -8.61
CA LEU A 7 24.35 4.87 -7.24
C LEU A 7 23.69 5.86 -6.27
N ASN A 8 22.46 6.29 -6.55
CA ASN A 8 21.69 7.03 -5.55
C ASN A 8 21.44 6.05 -4.39
N PRO A 9 22.04 6.28 -3.20
CA PRO A 9 21.91 5.36 -2.07
C PRO A 9 20.45 5.21 -1.63
N GLN A 10 19.56 6.11 -2.06
CA GLN A 10 18.12 6.00 -1.91
C GLN A 10 17.56 4.67 -2.46
N TYR A 11 17.95 4.23 -3.66
CA TYR A 11 17.43 2.97 -4.21
C TYR A 11 17.89 1.76 -3.40
N LEU A 12 19.14 1.78 -2.92
CA LEU A 12 19.66 0.73 -2.05
C LEU A 12 18.90 0.72 -0.70
N TYR A 13 18.63 1.89 -0.13
CA TYR A 13 17.82 2.03 1.08
C TYR A 13 16.39 1.52 0.86
N GLU A 14 15.74 1.87 -0.25
CA GLU A 14 14.40 1.39 -0.60
C GLU A 14 14.38 -0.13 -0.74
N ILE A 15 15.36 -0.73 -1.43
CA ILE A 15 15.48 -2.18 -1.57
C ILE A 15 15.63 -2.85 -0.19
N VAL A 16 16.54 -2.35 0.65
CA VAL A 16 16.74 -2.90 2.00
C VAL A 16 15.47 -2.76 2.85
N PHE A 17 14.82 -1.59 2.79
CA PHE A 17 13.55 -1.33 3.48
C PHE A 17 12.47 -2.33 3.06
N TRP A 18 12.31 -2.59 1.75
CA TRP A 18 11.33 -3.55 1.24
C TRP A 18 11.67 -4.99 1.60
N ILE A 19 12.95 -5.39 1.57
CA ILE A 19 13.39 -6.72 2.00
C ILE A 19 13.08 -6.95 3.48
N VAL A 20 13.44 -6.01 4.35
CA VAL A 20 13.17 -6.11 5.79
C VAL A 20 11.66 -6.17 6.04
N THR A 21 10.90 -5.30 5.39
CA THR A 21 9.43 -5.27 5.49
C THR A 21 8.82 -6.60 5.06
N PHE A 22 9.28 -7.17 3.93
CA PHE A 22 8.83 -8.48 3.45
C PHE A 22 9.15 -9.61 4.44
N LEU A 23 10.35 -9.65 5.02
CA LEU A 23 10.73 -10.68 6.00
C LEU A 23 9.91 -10.58 7.28
N LEU A 24 9.64 -9.36 7.77
CA LEU A 24 8.78 -9.12 8.92
C LEU A 24 7.35 -9.58 8.64
N LEU A 25 6.78 -9.16 7.50
CA LEU A 25 5.45 -9.58 7.08
C LEU A 25 5.38 -11.10 6.97
N ARG A 26 6.31 -11.74 6.26
CA ARG A 26 6.37 -13.21 6.12
C ARG A 26 6.36 -13.93 7.47
N LYS A 27 7.11 -13.42 8.46
CA LYS A 27 7.19 -14.02 9.79
C LYS A 27 5.88 -13.89 10.58
N PHE A 28 5.18 -12.77 10.44
CA PHE A 28 4.00 -12.45 11.25
C PHE A 28 2.67 -12.64 10.52
N TRP A 29 2.69 -12.97 9.23
CA TRP A 29 1.51 -13.12 8.38
C TRP A 29 0.52 -14.19 8.85
N SER A 30 0.99 -15.18 9.60
CA SER A 30 0.14 -16.23 10.18
C SER A 30 -0.86 -15.68 11.21
N LYS A 31 -0.57 -14.53 11.83
CA LYS A 31 -1.44 -13.91 12.82
C LYS A 31 -2.53 -13.11 12.13
N GLU A 32 -3.79 -13.48 12.32
CA GLU A 32 -4.96 -12.76 11.81
C GLU A 32 -4.88 -11.25 12.08
N LYS A 33 -4.64 -10.86 13.34
CA LYS A 33 -4.56 -9.44 13.74
C LYS A 33 -3.58 -8.65 12.88
N VAL A 34 -2.46 -9.26 12.48
CA VAL A 34 -1.43 -8.63 11.64
C VAL A 34 -1.95 -8.50 10.21
N ARG A 35 -2.57 -9.54 9.66
CA ARG A 35 -3.16 -9.52 8.30
C ARG A 35 -4.28 -8.47 8.19
N LEU A 36 -5.16 -8.39 9.18
CA LEU A 36 -6.25 -7.39 9.22
C LEU A 36 -5.70 -5.97 9.35
N ALA A 37 -4.78 -5.75 10.29
CA ALA A 37 -4.15 -4.44 10.48
C ALA A 37 -3.43 -3.99 9.21
N TYR A 38 -2.64 -4.88 8.59
CA TYR A 38 -1.98 -4.61 7.33
C TYR A 38 -2.98 -4.21 6.23
N GLY A 39 -4.06 -4.97 6.07
CA GLY A 39 -5.07 -4.67 5.05
C GLY A 39 -5.76 -3.32 5.25
N TYR A 40 -6.12 -2.97 6.49
CA TYR A 40 -6.69 -1.65 6.79
C TYR A 40 -5.68 -0.51 6.61
N ILE A 41 -4.42 -0.69 7.03
CA ILE A 41 -3.37 0.32 6.86
C ILE A 41 -3.12 0.58 5.37
N VAL A 42 -2.96 -0.48 4.57
CA VAL A 42 -2.74 -0.34 3.12
C VAL A 42 -3.94 0.35 2.47
N ALA A 43 -5.17 -0.04 2.81
CA ALA A 43 -6.36 0.61 2.26
C ALA A 43 -6.43 2.10 2.64
N GLY A 44 -6.19 2.43 3.90
CA GLY A 44 -6.18 3.81 4.39
C GLY A 44 -5.11 4.67 3.71
N LEU A 45 -3.87 4.19 3.64
CA LEU A 45 -2.77 4.89 2.97
C LEU A 45 -3.06 5.14 1.49
N ASN A 46 -3.67 4.17 0.80
CA ASN A 46 -4.07 4.35 -0.59
C ASN A 46 -5.15 5.43 -0.76
N LEU A 47 -6.13 5.51 0.13
CA LEU A 47 -7.13 6.59 0.10
C LEU A 47 -6.51 7.96 0.41
N VAL A 48 -5.55 8.02 1.34
CA VAL A 48 -4.79 9.25 1.60
C VAL A 48 -4.00 9.66 0.35
N ALA A 49 -3.37 8.72 -0.34
CA ALA A 49 -2.64 8.98 -1.58
C ALA A 49 -3.56 9.58 -2.67
N VAL A 50 -4.78 9.07 -2.84
CA VAL A 50 -5.79 9.66 -3.73
C VAL A 50 -6.03 11.14 -3.40
N GLY A 51 -6.21 11.47 -2.12
CA GLY A 51 -6.37 12.86 -1.66
C GLY A 51 -5.14 13.73 -1.98
N LEU A 52 -3.94 13.20 -1.80
CA LEU A 52 -2.69 13.89 -2.13
C LEU A 52 -2.54 14.11 -3.65
N PHE A 53 -2.84 13.11 -4.48
CA PHE A 53 -2.79 13.26 -5.93
C PHE A 53 -3.79 14.31 -6.41
N ALA A 54 -5.00 14.33 -5.86
CA ALA A 54 -5.99 15.36 -6.16
C ALA A 54 -5.47 16.76 -5.73
N PHE A 55 -4.94 16.88 -4.52
CA PHE A 55 -4.40 18.14 -4.01
C PHE A 55 -3.24 18.67 -4.86
N ILE A 56 -2.23 17.85 -5.14
CA ILE A 56 -1.06 18.26 -5.91
C ILE A 56 -1.44 18.52 -7.38
N SER A 57 -2.45 17.83 -7.92
CA SER A 57 -2.96 18.13 -9.27
C SER A 57 -3.67 19.48 -9.37
N MET A 58 -4.29 19.96 -8.29
CA MET A 58 -5.01 21.25 -8.27
C MET A 58 -4.09 22.42 -7.93
N TYR A 59 -3.15 22.22 -7.00
CA TYR A 59 -2.34 23.30 -6.42
C TYR A 59 -0.84 23.20 -6.74
N GLY A 60 -0.40 22.09 -7.33
CA GLY A 60 1.00 21.82 -7.67
C GLY A 60 1.22 21.66 -9.17
N SER A 61 2.38 21.07 -9.52
CA SER A 61 2.80 20.86 -10.92
C SER A 61 2.48 19.46 -11.44
N PHE A 62 1.55 18.73 -10.80
CA PHE A 62 1.23 17.36 -11.19
C PHE A 62 0.18 17.33 -12.30
N LYS A 63 0.45 16.57 -13.38
CA LYS A 63 -0.44 16.54 -14.54
C LYS A 63 -1.76 15.87 -14.18
N PHE A 64 -2.86 16.44 -14.66
CA PHE A 64 -4.20 15.96 -14.38
C PHE A 64 -4.43 14.50 -14.78
N LEU A 65 -3.95 14.07 -15.95
CA LEU A 65 -4.08 12.68 -16.41
C LEU A 65 -3.27 11.71 -15.53
N ASP A 66 -2.09 12.12 -15.07
CA ASP A 66 -1.29 11.33 -14.14
C ASP A 66 -2.04 11.22 -12.80
N ALA A 67 -2.61 12.33 -12.30
CA ALA A 67 -3.45 12.35 -11.10
C ALA A 67 -4.62 11.37 -11.18
N ILE A 68 -5.31 11.30 -12.32
CA ILE A 68 -6.38 10.32 -12.54
C ILE A 68 -5.83 8.90 -12.51
N ALA A 69 -4.77 8.61 -13.26
CA ALA A 69 -4.21 7.26 -13.35
C ALA A 69 -3.72 6.74 -11.99
N PHE A 70 -2.98 7.57 -11.24
CA PHE A 70 -2.50 7.23 -9.91
C PHE A 70 -3.66 7.10 -8.92
N SER A 71 -4.64 8.01 -8.95
CA SER A 71 -5.80 7.93 -8.06
C SER A 71 -6.65 6.68 -8.35
N PHE A 72 -6.82 6.31 -9.61
CA PHE A 72 -7.55 5.09 -10.00
C PHE A 72 -6.85 3.84 -9.44
N LEU A 73 -5.53 3.72 -9.64
CA LEU A 73 -4.76 2.59 -9.15
C LEU A 73 -4.87 2.47 -7.61
N HIS A 74 -4.71 3.57 -6.88
CA HIS A 74 -4.75 3.55 -5.42
C HIS A 74 -6.16 3.28 -4.90
N THR A 75 -7.20 3.81 -5.55
CA THR A 75 -8.58 3.47 -5.22
C THR A 75 -8.85 1.98 -5.41
N LEU A 76 -8.36 1.40 -6.51
CA LEU A 76 -8.51 -0.04 -6.79
C LEU A 76 -7.81 -0.88 -5.71
N VAL A 77 -6.57 -0.53 -5.36
CA VAL A 77 -5.83 -1.23 -4.29
C VAL A 77 -6.57 -1.10 -2.95
N ALA A 78 -7.04 0.09 -2.59
CA ALA A 78 -7.82 0.29 -1.37
C ALA A 78 -9.07 -0.58 -1.34
N PHE A 79 -9.81 -0.63 -2.46
CA PHE A 79 -11.01 -1.44 -2.60
C PHE A 79 -10.72 -2.94 -2.46
N ILE A 80 -9.67 -3.43 -3.12
CA ILE A 80 -9.26 -4.84 -3.03
C ILE A 80 -8.86 -5.18 -1.59
N MET A 81 -8.02 -4.37 -0.95
CA MET A 81 -7.57 -4.63 0.41
C MET A 81 -8.72 -4.62 1.41
N PHE A 82 -9.65 -3.67 1.28
CA PHE A 82 -10.84 -3.59 2.13
C PHE A 82 -11.76 -4.81 1.92
N SER A 83 -11.96 -5.21 0.67
CA SER A 83 -12.73 -6.41 0.32
C SER A 83 -12.12 -7.67 0.92
N LEU A 84 -10.80 -7.85 0.78
CA LEU A 84 -10.07 -9.00 1.34
C LEU A 84 -10.16 -9.05 2.86
N VAL A 85 -10.01 -7.92 3.54
CA VAL A 85 -10.16 -7.83 5.00
C VAL A 85 -11.57 -8.21 5.43
N THR A 86 -12.59 -7.71 4.72
CA THR A 86 -14.00 -8.02 5.02
C THR A 86 -14.30 -9.51 4.83
N ILE A 87 -13.80 -10.11 3.75
CA ILE A 87 -13.93 -11.55 3.49
C ILE A 87 -13.17 -12.37 4.54
N SER A 88 -11.93 -11.99 4.88
CA SER A 88 -11.14 -12.67 5.92
C SER A 88 -11.94 -12.74 7.22
N LYS A 89 -12.40 -11.60 7.73
CA LYS A 89 -13.19 -11.55 8.98
C LYS A 89 -14.45 -12.40 8.94
N LYS A 90 -15.14 -12.43 7.79
CA LYS A 90 -16.35 -13.26 7.62
C LYS A 90 -16.01 -14.75 7.73
N LEU A 91 -14.92 -15.19 7.11
CA LEU A 91 -14.49 -16.59 7.15
C LEU A 91 -14.05 -17.03 8.55
N GLU A 92 -13.35 -16.17 9.30
CA GLU A 92 -12.90 -16.55 10.66
C GLU A 92 -14.09 -16.69 11.60
N LYS A 93 -15.06 -15.76 11.52
CA LYS A 93 -16.31 -15.86 12.28
C LYS A 93 -17.09 -17.15 11.97
N GLN A 94 -17.15 -17.56 10.70
CA GLN A 94 -17.80 -18.82 10.31
C GLN A 94 -17.08 -20.06 10.84
N ASN A 95 -15.76 -20.02 10.99
CA ASN A 95 -15.00 -21.14 11.56
C ASN A 95 -15.13 -21.23 13.08
N GLU A 96 -15.43 -20.13 13.78
CA GLU A 96 -15.68 -20.13 15.23
C GLU A 96 -17.09 -20.63 15.61
N GLU A 97 -18.05 -20.57 14.67
CA GLU A 97 -19.45 -20.98 14.85
C GLU A 97 -19.72 -22.47 14.50
N ASN A 98 -18.75 -23.18 13.92
CA ASN A 98 -18.83 -24.61 13.54
C ASN A 98 -17.96 -25.48 14.46
#